data_AF-A0A4D4K8I2-F1
#
_entry.id   AF-A0A4D4K8I2-F1
#
_cell.length_a   1.000
_cell.length_b   1.000
_cell.length_c   1.000
_cell.angle_alpha   90.00
_cell.angle_beta   90.00
_cell.angle_gamma   90.00
#
_symmetry.space_group_name_H-M   'P 1'
#
loop_
_entity.id
_entity.type
_entity.pdbx_description
1 polymer ?
#
loop_
_entity_poly.entity_id
_entity_poly.type
_entity_poly.pdbx_seq_one_letter_code
_entity_poly.pdbx_strand_id
1 'polypeptide(L)'
;MGPRDNLDLAVDEVRDFNRMYTRLIGVLDYPGQLNTPYTLSEARILYELARRERTHVSALREHLGVTAAHLSRTLSRFEERGW
;
A
#
# COMPACT_ATOMS: atom_id res chain seq x y z
N MET A 1 2.83 17.32 25.73
CA MET A 1 3.22 16.24 24.83
C MET A 1 3.81 15.12 25.69
N GLY A 2 3.12 13.99 25.76
CA GLY A 2 3.50 12.85 26.59
C GLY A 2 4.48 11.91 25.89
N PRO A 3 5.07 10.94 26.61
CA PRO A 3 5.98 9.94 26.04
C PRO A 3 5.35 9.09 24.92
N ARG A 4 4.03 8.88 24.98
CA ARG A 4 3.25 8.16 23.95
C ARG A 4 3.12 8.97 22.67
N ASP A 5 2.82 10.28 22.78
CA ASP A 5 2.75 11.18 21.63
C ASP A 5 4.09 11.19 20.86
N ASN A 6 5.22 11.10 21.55
CA ASN A 6 6.54 11.08 20.94
C ASN A 6 6.83 9.74 20.22
N LEU A 7 6.34 8.63 20.76
CA LEU A 7 6.42 7.32 20.10
C LEU A 7 5.53 7.26 18.86
N ASP A 8 4.32 7.81 18.94
CA ASP A 8 3.39 7.83 17.81
C ASP A 8 3.95 8.66 16.64
N LEU A 9 4.55 9.83 16.92
CA LEU A 9 5.25 10.63 15.90
C LEU A 9 6.42 9.87 15.27
N ALA A 10 7.25 9.20 16.07
CA ALA A 10 8.38 8.43 15.55
C ALA A 10 7.93 7.24 14.68
N VAL A 11 6.83 6.58 15.07
CA VAL A 11 6.23 5.49 14.29
C VAL A 11 5.70 6.02 12.96
N ASP A 12 5.07 7.18 12.93
CA ASP A 12 4.56 7.77 11.71
C ASP A 12 5.69 8.23 10.77
N GLU A 13 6.78 8.78 11.31
CA GLU A 13 7.97 9.15 10.55
C GLU A 13 8.67 7.94 9.92
N VAL A 14 8.80 6.83 10.68
CA VAL A 14 9.33 5.56 10.15
C VAL A 14 8.40 4.98 9.08
N ARG A 15 7.08 5.09 9.25
CA ARG A 15 6.12 4.66 8.23
C ARG A 15 6.25 5.50 6.97
N ASP A 16 6.36 6.82 7.07
CA ASP A 16 6.58 7.70 5.92
C ASP A 16 7.87 7.38 5.19
N PHE A 17 8.97 7.20 5.93
CA PHE A 17 10.24 6.75 5.36
C PHE A 17 10.09 5.42 4.62
N ASN A 18 9.47 4.41 5.24
CA ASN A 18 9.27 3.10 4.61
C ASN A 18 8.37 3.20 3.37
N ARG A 19 7.34 4.05 3.39
CA ARG A 19 6.47 4.30 2.23
C ARG A 19 7.25 4.93 1.07
N MET A 20 8.07 5.94 1.36
CA MET A 20 8.94 6.60 0.37
C MET A 20 10.00 5.63 -0.16
N TYR A 21 10.75 4.99 0.72
CA TYR A 21 11.86 4.09 0.38
C TYR A 21 11.37 2.93 -0.51
N THR A 22 10.27 2.26 -0.14
CA THR A 22 9.69 1.15 -0.92
C THR A 22 9.22 1.61 -2.31
N ARG A 23 8.77 2.86 -2.45
CA ARG A 23 8.42 3.48 -3.73
C ARG A 23 9.68 3.80 -4.56
N LEU A 24 10.73 4.31 -3.92
CA LEU A 24 11.99 4.71 -4.56
C LEU A 24 12.75 3.52 -5.16
N ILE A 25 12.81 2.39 -4.45
CA ILE A 25 13.56 1.21 -4.91
C ILE A 25 12.73 0.27 -5.80
N GLY A 26 11.50 0.64 -6.16
CA GLY A 26 10.66 -0.12 -7.09
C GLY A 26 10.22 -1.50 -6.57
N VAL A 27 10.32 -1.78 -5.27
CA VAL A 27 9.93 -3.10 -4.71
C VAL A 27 8.43 -3.36 -4.87
N LEU A 28 7.61 -2.32 -4.99
CA LEU A 28 6.19 -2.47 -5.35
C LEU A 28 6.00 -3.07 -6.76
N ASP A 29 6.93 -2.81 -7.67
CA ASP A 29 6.91 -3.35 -9.03
C ASP A 29 7.65 -4.70 -9.13
N TYR A 30 8.19 -5.20 -8.01
CA TYR A 30 8.86 -6.49 -7.95
C TYR A 30 7.82 -7.63 -7.93
N PRO A 31 7.94 -8.64 -8.82
CA PRO A 31 7.00 -9.76 -8.87
C PRO A 31 7.17 -10.75 -7.70
N GLY A 32 8.11 -10.49 -6.78
CA GLY A 32 8.37 -11.34 -5.63
C GLY A 32 7.18 -11.42 -4.66
N GLN A 33 6.74 -12.65 -4.42
CA GLN A 33 5.69 -12.98 -3.47
C GLN A 33 6.22 -12.94 -2.03
N LEU A 34 5.46 -12.35 -1.12
CA LEU A 34 5.82 -12.26 0.31
C LEU A 34 5.26 -13.46 1.08
N ASN A 35 5.76 -14.69 0.86
CA ASN A 35 5.20 -15.92 1.45
C ASN A 35 3.66 -16.02 1.36
N THR A 36 3.07 -15.31 0.40
CA THR A 36 1.65 -15.11 0.14
C THR A 36 1.47 -15.11 -1.37
N PRO A 37 0.27 -15.38 -1.90
CA PRO A 37 0.03 -15.33 -3.35
C PRO A 37 0.04 -13.91 -3.93
N TYR A 38 0.39 -12.90 -3.12
CA TYR A 38 0.35 -11.48 -3.48
C TYR A 38 1.76 -10.90 -3.59
N THR A 39 1.95 -10.02 -4.57
CA THR A 39 3.11 -9.12 -4.58
C THR A 39 3.00 -8.11 -3.43
N LEU A 40 4.10 -7.43 -3.08
CA LEU A 40 4.04 -6.38 -2.05
C LEU A 40 3.05 -5.27 -2.41
N SER A 41 2.94 -4.91 -3.70
CA SER A 41 1.96 -3.92 -4.16
C SER A 41 0.52 -4.40 -3.98
N GLU A 42 0.24 -5.66 -4.35
CA GLU A 42 -1.07 -6.28 -4.16
C GLU A 42 -1.46 -6.35 -2.67
N ALA A 43 -0.55 -6.84 -1.82
CA ALA A 43 -0.76 -6.92 -0.38
C ALA A 43 -1.05 -5.55 0.23
N ARG A 44 -0.36 -4.50 -0.24
CA ARG A 44 -0.57 -3.14 0.25
C ARG A 44 -1.89 -2.53 -0.20
N ILE A 45 -2.33 -2.82 -1.43
CA ILE A 45 -3.67 -2.41 -1.90
C ILE A 45 -4.74 -3.07 -1.01
N LEU A 46 -4.64 -4.37 -0.77
CA LEU A 46 -5.58 -5.10 0.11
C LEU A 46 -5.58 -4.53 1.53
N TYR A 47 -4.40 -4.23 2.10
CA TYR A 47 -4.28 -3.64 3.42
C TYR A 47 -5.00 -2.28 3.54
N GLU A 48 -4.83 -1.39 2.57
CA GLU A 48 -5.50 -0.08 2.60
C GLU A 48 -7.01 -0.20 2.41
N LEU A 49 -7.46 -1.07 1.50
CA LEU A 49 -8.89 -1.31 1.27
C LEU A 49 -9.56 -1.92 2.51
N ALA A 50 -8.90 -2.84 3.21
CA ALA A 50 -9.45 -3.47 4.41
C ALA A 50 -9.64 -2.51 5.60
N ARG A 51 -8.94 -1.37 5.61
CA ARG A 51 -8.98 -0.40 6.73
C ARG A 51 -10.01 0.71 6.57
N ARG A 52 -10.70 0.80 5.43
CA ARG A 52 -11.64 1.89 5.12
C ARG A 52 -12.88 1.33 4.44
N GLU A 53 -14.07 1.63 4.95
CA GLU A 53 -15.34 1.21 4.32
C GLU A 53 -15.49 1.73 2.88
N ARG A 54 -14.97 2.93 2.61
CA ARG A 54 -14.91 3.52 1.27
C ARG A 54 -13.58 4.22 1.08
N THR A 55 -12.96 3.99 -0.06
CA THR A 55 -11.71 4.66 -0.45
C THR A 55 -11.87 5.27 -1.83
N HIS A 56 -11.66 6.59 -1.93
CA HIS A 56 -11.57 7.25 -3.23
C HIS A 56 -10.33 6.77 -3.98
N VAL A 57 -10.51 6.36 -5.24
CA VAL A 57 -9.44 5.83 -6.10
C VAL A 57 -8.27 6.81 -6.24
N SER A 58 -8.55 8.11 -6.34
CA SER A 58 -7.52 9.15 -6.41
C SER A 58 -6.64 9.17 -5.15
N ALA A 59 -7.26 9.18 -3.97
CA ALA A 59 -6.55 9.16 -2.69
C ALA A 59 -5.74 7.86 -2.50
N LEU A 60 -6.27 6.71 -2.92
CA LEU A 60 -5.55 5.44 -2.86
C LEU A 60 -4.29 5.48 -3.74
N ARG A 61 -4.40 6.00 -4.96
CA ARG A 61 -3.28 6.12 -5.89
C ARG A 61 -2.19 7.03 -5.36
N GLU A 62 -2.56 8.17 -4.79
CA GLU A 62 -1.61 9.10 -4.18
C GLU A 62 -0.88 8.47 -2.99
N HIS A 63 -1.64 7.83 -2.10
CA HIS A 63 -1.09 7.19 -0.91
C HIS A 63 -0.15 6.03 -1.24
N LEU A 64 -0.50 5.23 -2.24
CA LEU A 64 0.31 4.08 -2.67
C LEU A 64 1.42 4.44 -3.66
N GLY A 65 1.27 5.55 -4.39
CA GLY A 65 2.21 5.96 -5.44
C GLY A 65 2.07 5.14 -6.71
N VAL A 66 0.87 4.64 -6.99
CA VAL A 66 0.60 3.76 -8.12
C VAL A 66 -0.11 4.51 -9.24
N THR A 67 0.22 4.17 -10.48
CA THR A 67 -0.46 4.72 -11.65
C THR A 67 -1.90 4.20 -11.74
N ALA A 68 -2.75 4.91 -12.48
CA ALA A 68 -4.13 4.47 -12.74
C ALA A 68 -4.16 3.08 -13.38
N ALA A 69 -3.29 2.86 -14.36
CA ALA A 69 -3.21 1.62 -15.11
C ALA A 69 -2.75 0.45 -14.23
N HIS A 70 -1.78 0.67 -13.34
CA HIS A 70 -1.33 -0.35 -12.39
C HIS A 70 -2.42 -0.75 -11.40
N LEU A 71 -3.10 0.24 -10.81
CA LEU A 71 -4.19 -0.02 -9.88
C LEU A 71 -5.34 -0.75 -10.58
N SER A 72 -5.76 -0.30 -11.76
CA SER A 72 -6.81 -0.95 -12.54
C SER A 72 -6.49 -2.41 -12.87
N ARG A 73 -5.29 -2.69 -13.40
CA ARG A 73 -4.87 -4.09 -13.69
C ARG A 73 -4.82 -4.95 -12.43
N THR A 74 -4.50 -4.37 -11.28
CA THR A 74 -4.44 -5.11 -10.02
C THR A 74 -5.83 -5.42 -9.49
N LEU A 75 -6.75 -4.46 -9.53
CA LEU A 75 -8.14 -4.66 -9.13
C LEU A 75 -8.84 -5.69 -10.04
N SER A 76 -8.67 -5.61 -11.36
CA SER A 76 -9.23 -6.62 -12.28
C SER A 76 -8.71 -8.02 -12.00
N ARG A 77 -7.41 -8.18 -11.67
CA ARG A 77 -6.85 -9.48 -11.27
C ARG A 77 -7.42 -10.00 -9.94
N PHE A 78 -7.82 -9.11 -9.02
CA PHE A 78 -8.49 -9.53 -7.79
C PHE A 78 -9.91 -10.02 -8.09
N GLU A 79 -10.67 -9.30 -8.92
CA GLU A 79 -12.01 -9.71 -9.37
C GLU A 79 -11.96 -11.06 -10.10
N GLU A 80 -10.99 -11.26 -10.99
CA GLU A 80 -10.74 -12.55 -11.67
C GLU A 80 -10.43 -13.71 -10.69
N ARG A 81 -9.85 -13.40 -9.53
CA ARG A 81 -9.57 -14.37 -8.45
C ARG A 81 -10.76 -14.56 -7.50
N GLY A 82 -11.88 -13.86 -7.71
CA GLY A 82 -13.10 -13.98 -6.92
C GLY A 82 -13.07 -13.21 -5.60
N TRP A 83 -12.29 -12.13 -5.52
CA TRP A 83 -12.30 -11.19 -4.40
C TRP A 83 -13.44 -10.17 -4.49
#